data_AF-A0A522K034-F1
#
_entry.id   AF-A0A522K034-F1
#
_cell.length_a   1.000
_cell.length_b   1.000
_cell.length_c   1.000
_cell.angle_alpha   90.00
_cell.angle_beta   90.00
_cell.angle_gamma   90.00
#
_symmetry.space_group_name_H-M   'P 1'
#
loop_
_entity.id
_entity.type
_entity.pdbx_description
1 polymer ?
#
loop_
_entity_poly.entity_id
_entity_poly.type
_entity_poly.pdbx_seq_one_letter_code
_entity_poly.pdbx_strand_id
1 'polypeptide(L)'
;MPSPVPVSPLRYPGGKALLAGYISDVLEAHLLVGCTFYEPYLGGASVSLDLLGKGCISSAVWVERDPLIYAFWHSALSDPDGLCAAIDDLDISIETWQEFQHYRDVLNPKSKKFALLELGIAGLFFNRTNFSGILGAGPIGGRNQSSKYGIDCRFNKARIMEQIQSVSAYSDLIDLHYGDAINFMRKNAQAISTGFNFVYIDPPYYSQGKKLYRYFYEDEHHVELANFIAEQGYPWLVSYDDHPRIKELYAQNKIQPIYLDYNVKSSRRATELLISNIEIPPPVYQIPVANDIVDDGTDISSASNIAVPG
;
A
#
# COMPACT_ATOMS: atom_id res chain seq x y z
N MET A 1 4.96 11.22 23.15
CA MET A 1 5.47 9.84 23.31
C MET A 1 5.46 9.18 21.95
N PRO A 2 6.38 8.25 21.64
CA PRO A 2 6.36 7.57 20.35
C PRO A 2 5.07 6.73 20.31
N SER A 3 4.05 7.26 19.65
CA SER A 3 2.97 6.41 19.15
C SER A 3 3.65 5.40 18.22
N PRO A 4 3.37 4.10 18.29
CA PRO A 4 3.88 3.17 17.30
C PRO A 4 3.50 3.70 15.91
N VAL A 5 4.45 3.65 14.97
CA VAL A 5 4.22 4.05 13.57
C VAL A 5 2.93 3.38 13.11
N PRO A 6 1.91 4.14 12.66
CA PRO A 6 0.62 3.58 12.33
C PRO A 6 0.79 2.61 11.17
N VAL A 7 0.25 1.41 11.31
CA VAL A 7 0.33 0.37 10.28
C VAL A 7 -1.04 0.20 9.65
N SER A 8 -1.07 0.18 8.32
CA SER A 8 -2.32 -0.04 7.59
C SER A 8 -3.04 -1.32 8.04
N PRO A 9 -4.35 -1.23 8.34
CA PRO A 9 -5.20 -2.40 8.59
C PRO A 9 -5.49 -3.18 7.30
N LEU A 10 -5.33 -2.54 6.13
CA LEU A 10 -5.54 -3.17 4.83
C LEU A 10 -4.32 -3.94 4.36
N ARG A 11 -4.56 -4.98 3.57
CA ARG A 11 -3.57 -5.80 2.87
C ARG A 11 -3.51 -5.35 1.43
N TYR A 12 -2.45 -4.65 1.06
CA TYR A 12 -2.15 -4.36 -0.34
C TYR A 12 -0.95 -5.18 -0.82
N PRO A 13 -0.99 -5.72 -2.04
CA PRO A 13 0.20 -6.28 -2.69
C PRO A 13 1.31 -5.24 -2.78
N GLY A 14 2.57 -5.70 -2.82
CA GLY A 14 3.70 -4.81 -3.09
C GLY A 14 4.33 -4.15 -1.86
N GLY A 15 4.42 -4.86 -0.71
CA GLY A 15 5.20 -4.53 0.50
C GLY A 15 5.98 -3.20 0.49
N LYS A 16 5.27 -2.08 0.61
CA LYS A 16 5.83 -0.73 0.42
C LYS A 16 6.63 -0.20 1.61
N ALA A 17 6.95 -1.03 2.60
CA ALA A 17 7.76 -0.60 3.74
C ALA A 17 9.17 -0.16 3.30
N LEU A 18 9.76 -0.88 2.35
CA LEU A 18 11.03 -0.48 1.72
C LEU A 18 10.88 0.82 0.93
N LEU A 19 9.76 0.99 0.21
CA LEU A 19 9.48 2.18 -0.58
C LEU A 19 9.25 3.42 0.30
N ALA A 20 8.58 3.27 1.45
CA ALA A 20 8.36 4.35 2.39
C ALA A 20 9.68 4.87 2.98
N GLY A 21 10.59 3.96 3.35
CA GLY A 21 11.95 4.33 3.77
C GLY A 21 12.70 5.10 2.68
N TYR A 22 12.65 4.59 1.44
CA TYR A 22 13.29 5.25 0.31
C TYR A 22 12.69 6.65 0.03
N ILE A 23 11.36 6.80 0.08
CA ILE A 23 10.71 8.11 -0.09
C ILE A 23 11.15 9.07 1.02
N SER A 24 11.34 8.61 2.26
CA SER A 24 11.92 9.43 3.32
C SER A 24 13.30 9.99 2.92
N ASP A 25 14.17 9.14 2.36
CA ASP A 25 15.49 9.56 1.89
C ASP A 25 15.39 10.60 0.75
N VAL A 26 14.41 10.44 -0.16
CA VAL A 26 14.12 11.45 -1.19
C VAL A 26 13.71 12.78 -0.57
N LEU A 27 12.81 12.76 0.42
CA LEU A 27 12.37 13.99 1.10
C LEU A 27 13.54 14.69 1.80
N GLU A 28 14.41 13.94 2.48
CA GLU A 28 15.60 14.48 3.13
C GLU A 28 16.58 15.10 2.13
N ALA A 29 16.91 14.37 1.06
CA ALA A 29 17.86 14.81 0.04
C ALA A 29 17.44 16.11 -0.66
N HIS A 30 16.14 16.38 -0.73
CA HIS A 30 15.57 17.56 -1.38
C HIS A 30 15.05 18.62 -0.41
N LEU A 31 15.34 18.50 0.89
CA LEU A 31 14.89 19.43 1.93
C LEU A 31 13.35 19.59 1.97
N LEU A 32 12.63 18.49 1.76
CA LEU A 32 11.15 18.41 1.75
C LEU A 32 10.58 17.75 3.03
N VAL A 33 11.41 17.52 4.04
CA VAL A 33 10.94 17.06 5.36
C VAL A 33 9.98 18.08 5.95
N GLY A 34 8.81 17.62 6.41
CA GLY A 34 7.73 18.47 6.90
C GLY A 34 6.81 19.01 5.80
N CYS A 35 6.89 18.50 4.57
CA CYS A 35 5.93 18.83 3.51
C CYS A 35 4.53 18.25 3.78
N THR A 36 3.53 18.80 3.07
CA THR A 36 2.25 18.10 2.88
C THR A 36 2.43 17.05 1.78
N PHE A 37 2.13 15.80 2.13
CA PHE A 37 2.34 14.66 1.25
C PHE A 37 1.03 14.28 0.53
N TYR A 38 1.02 14.36 -0.79
CA TYR A 38 -0.12 13.98 -1.61
C TYR A 38 0.05 12.53 -2.09
N GLU A 39 -0.95 11.69 -1.79
CA GLU A 39 -1.04 10.31 -2.26
C GLU A 39 -2.36 10.16 -3.06
N PRO A 40 -2.39 10.57 -4.35
CA PRO A 40 -3.61 10.60 -5.15
C PRO A 40 -4.09 9.20 -5.59
N TYR A 41 -3.30 8.16 -5.32
CA TYR A 41 -3.66 6.75 -5.50
C TYR A 41 -3.41 6.01 -4.18
N LEU A 42 -4.26 6.30 -3.18
CA LEU A 42 -4.02 5.92 -1.79
C LEU A 42 -3.86 4.40 -1.57
N GLY A 43 -4.87 3.62 -1.98
CA GLY A 43 -4.94 2.20 -1.68
C GLY A 43 -4.81 1.91 -0.17
N GLY A 44 -3.69 1.31 0.20
CA GLY A 44 -3.41 0.90 1.58
C GLY A 44 -2.82 1.99 2.48
N ALA A 45 -2.50 3.19 1.98
CA ALA A 45 -1.93 4.30 2.77
C ALA A 45 -0.61 4.00 3.51
N SER A 46 0.06 2.89 3.18
CA SER A 46 1.23 2.43 3.94
C SER A 46 2.41 3.40 3.90
N VAL A 47 2.53 4.19 2.82
CA VAL A 47 3.64 5.16 2.65
C VAL A 47 3.38 6.39 3.51
N SER A 48 2.24 7.05 3.32
CA SER A 48 1.90 8.23 4.12
C SER A 48 1.78 7.94 5.62
N LEU A 49 1.25 6.79 6.03
CA LEU A 49 1.20 6.39 7.44
C LEU A 49 2.60 6.21 8.04
N ASP A 50 3.53 5.57 7.32
CA ASP A 50 4.91 5.40 7.79
C ASP A 50 5.63 6.74 7.92
N LEU A 51 5.48 7.63 6.93
CA LEU A 51 6.06 8.96 6.93
C LEU A 51 5.49 9.85 8.04
N LEU A 52 4.17 9.80 8.29
CA LEU A 52 3.51 10.49 9.41
C LEU A 52 4.03 9.96 10.75
N GLY A 53 4.12 8.64 10.90
CA GLY A 53 4.59 8.01 12.14
C GLY A 53 6.03 8.36 12.48
N LYS A 54 6.88 8.55 11.48
CA LYS A 54 8.28 8.98 11.63
C LYS A 54 8.43 10.50 11.78
N GLY A 55 7.37 11.28 11.55
CA GLY A 55 7.42 12.74 11.54
C GLY A 55 8.13 13.33 10.32
N CYS A 56 8.26 12.57 9.23
CA CYS A 56 8.89 13.03 7.99
C CYS A 56 8.02 14.01 7.20
N ILE A 57 6.71 13.97 7.41
CA ILE A 57 5.71 14.83 6.75
C ILE A 57 4.81 15.47 7.80
N SER A 58 4.31 16.68 7.53
CA SER A 58 3.44 17.41 8.47
C SER A 58 1.99 16.97 8.39
N SER A 59 1.55 16.55 7.21
CA SER A 59 0.18 16.22 6.87
C SER A 59 0.14 15.41 5.58
N ALA A 60 -0.98 14.72 5.35
CA ALA A 60 -1.22 13.96 4.13
C ALA A 60 -2.54 14.35 3.48
N VAL A 61 -2.55 14.36 2.14
CA VAL A 61 -3.75 14.49 1.32
C VAL A 61 -3.94 13.19 0.56
N TRP A 62 -5.04 12.52 0.86
CA TRP A 62 -5.36 11.19 0.36
C TRP A 62 -6.46 11.26 -0.69
N VAL A 63 -6.27 10.59 -1.83
CA VAL A 63 -7.33 10.43 -2.83
C VAL A 63 -7.52 8.95 -3.12
N GLU A 64 -8.77 8.49 -3.02
CA GLU A 64 -9.15 7.11 -3.30
C GLU A 64 -10.33 7.05 -4.26
N ARG A 65 -10.21 6.18 -5.27
CA ARG A 65 -11.21 6.00 -6.32
C ARG A 65 -12.18 4.87 -6.02
N ASP A 66 -11.74 3.81 -5.35
CA ASP A 66 -12.58 2.68 -4.99
C ASP A 66 -13.54 3.08 -3.85
N PRO A 67 -14.87 3.06 -4.08
CA PRO A 67 -15.86 3.46 -3.08
C PRO A 67 -15.77 2.70 -1.75
N LEU A 68 -15.37 1.42 -1.78
CA LEU A 68 -15.29 0.60 -0.57
C LEU A 68 -14.04 0.93 0.24
N ILE A 69 -12.93 1.19 -0.44
CA ILE A 69 -11.66 1.59 0.22
C ILE A 69 -11.77 3.02 0.76
N TYR A 70 -12.36 3.93 -0.01
CA TYR A 70 -12.65 5.28 0.47
C TYR A 70 -13.55 5.24 1.71
N ALA A 71 -14.64 4.47 1.67
CA ALA A 71 -15.57 4.39 2.79
C ALA A 71 -14.93 3.77 4.05
N PHE A 72 -14.00 2.82 3.85
CA PHE A 72 -13.18 2.27 4.92
C PHE A 72 -12.33 3.35 5.58
N TRP A 73 -11.52 4.08 4.80
CA TRP A 73 -10.67 5.14 5.34
C TRP A 73 -11.48 6.28 5.96
N HIS A 74 -12.59 6.66 5.35
CA HIS A 74 -13.50 7.64 5.92
C HIS A 74 -13.97 7.20 7.32
N SER A 75 -14.41 5.96 7.47
CA SER A 75 -14.88 5.44 8.76
C SER A 75 -13.74 5.34 9.78
N ALA A 76 -12.56 4.88 9.36
CA ALA A 76 -11.38 4.80 10.22
C ALA A 76 -10.89 6.16 10.75
N LEU A 77 -11.10 7.24 9.98
CA LEU A 77 -10.71 8.60 10.37
C LEU A 77 -11.80 9.35 11.13
N SER A 78 -13.09 9.11 10.85
CA SER A 78 -14.20 9.91 11.39
C SER A 78 -15.00 9.24 12.51
N ASP A 79 -15.06 7.91 12.54
CA ASP A 79 -15.77 7.13 13.56
C ASP A 79 -15.04 5.78 13.80
N PRO A 80 -13.81 5.82 14.34
CA PRO A 80 -13.02 4.60 14.56
C PRO A 80 -13.69 3.64 15.54
N ASP A 81 -14.41 4.16 16.54
CA ASP A 81 -15.09 3.35 17.55
C ASP A 81 -16.31 2.63 16.95
N GLY A 82 -17.14 3.31 16.17
CA GLY A 82 -18.25 2.69 15.44
C GLY A 82 -17.77 1.65 14.43
N LEU A 83 -16.66 1.91 13.74
CA LEU A 83 -16.02 0.93 12.86
C LEU A 83 -15.50 -0.29 13.63
N CYS A 84 -14.83 -0.10 14.77
CA CYS A 84 -14.33 -1.19 15.59
C CYS A 84 -15.46 -2.05 16.17
N ALA A 85 -16.52 -1.43 16.69
CA ALA A 85 -17.69 -2.15 17.20
C ALA A 85 -18.31 -3.03 16.11
N ALA A 86 -18.50 -2.48 14.91
CA ALA A 86 -19.05 -3.25 13.80
C ALA A 86 -18.12 -4.38 13.31
N ILE A 87 -16.80 -4.22 13.42
CA ILE A 87 -15.82 -5.28 13.14
C ILE A 87 -15.90 -6.39 14.20
N ASP A 88 -16.07 -6.03 15.47
CA ASP A 88 -16.17 -6.99 16.57
C ASP A 88 -17.41 -7.87 16.44
N ASP A 89 -18.54 -7.28 16.02
CA ASP A 89 -19.81 -7.98 15.79
C ASP A 89 -19.85 -8.80 14.48
N LEU A 90 -18.92 -8.57 13.55
CA LEU A 90 -18.97 -9.13 12.19
C LEU A 90 -18.71 -10.63 12.15
N ASP A 91 -19.62 -11.44 11.63
CA ASP A 91 -19.35 -12.85 11.34
C ASP A 91 -18.40 -13.00 10.15
N ILE A 92 -17.41 -13.88 10.24
CA ILE A 92 -16.39 -14.08 9.19
C ILE A 92 -16.66 -15.41 8.46
N SER A 93 -17.68 -15.39 7.61
CA SER A 93 -18.20 -16.58 6.93
C SER A 93 -18.39 -16.39 5.42
N ILE A 94 -18.62 -17.49 4.70
CA ILE A 94 -18.90 -17.44 3.26
C ILE A 94 -20.28 -16.82 3.00
N GLU A 95 -21.20 -16.99 3.93
CA GLU A 95 -22.53 -16.40 3.94
C GLU A 95 -22.42 -14.87 3.96
N THR A 96 -21.66 -14.31 4.91
CA THR A 96 -21.37 -12.86 4.93
C THR A 96 -20.66 -12.41 3.66
N TRP A 97 -19.72 -13.21 3.12
CA TRP A 97 -19.05 -12.89 1.85
C TRP A 97 -20.03 -12.79 0.67
N GLN A 98 -21.04 -13.69 0.63
CA GLN A 98 -22.08 -13.70 -0.40
C GLN A 98 -23.04 -12.52 -0.22
N GLU A 99 -23.46 -12.25 1.01
CA GLU A 99 -24.29 -11.09 1.35
C GLU A 99 -23.62 -9.79 0.95
N PHE A 100 -22.31 -9.65 1.13
CA PHE A 100 -21.63 -8.39 0.82
C PHE A 100 -21.43 -8.13 -0.69
N GLN A 101 -21.75 -9.09 -1.57
CA GLN A 101 -21.48 -8.94 -3.01
C GLN A 101 -22.15 -7.70 -3.61
N HIS A 102 -23.35 -7.31 -3.16
CA HIS A 102 -24.07 -6.15 -3.70
C HIS A 102 -23.37 -4.81 -3.46
N TYR A 103 -22.45 -4.73 -2.48
CA TYR A 103 -21.69 -3.51 -2.24
C TYR A 103 -20.65 -3.24 -3.34
N ARG A 104 -20.22 -4.27 -4.10
CA ARG A 104 -19.25 -4.12 -5.19
C ARG A 104 -19.77 -3.32 -6.39
N ASP A 105 -21.09 -3.19 -6.51
CA ASP A 105 -21.72 -2.44 -7.60
C ASP A 105 -21.89 -0.95 -7.28
N VAL A 106 -21.50 -0.51 -6.09
CA VAL A 106 -21.54 0.90 -5.71
C VAL A 106 -20.49 1.65 -6.49
N LEU A 107 -20.93 2.63 -7.29
CA LEU A 107 -20.06 3.48 -8.10
C LEU A 107 -19.73 4.82 -7.43
N ASN A 108 -20.57 5.27 -6.48
CA ASN A 108 -20.37 6.52 -5.76
C ASN A 108 -20.79 6.34 -4.29
N PRO A 109 -19.85 6.40 -3.33
CA PRO A 109 -20.15 6.21 -1.90
C PRO A 109 -20.98 7.37 -1.34
N LYS A 110 -21.05 8.52 -2.02
CA LYS A 110 -21.86 9.68 -1.62
C LYS A 110 -23.31 9.62 -2.13
N SER A 111 -23.69 8.57 -2.86
CA SER A 111 -25.07 8.39 -3.35
C SER A 111 -26.10 8.13 -2.24
N LYS A 112 -25.66 7.86 -1.00
CA LYS A 112 -26.48 7.53 0.17
C LYS A 112 -27.36 6.28 0.00
N LYS A 113 -27.06 5.43 -0.99
CA LYS A 113 -27.71 4.11 -1.14
C LYS A 113 -27.41 3.20 0.05
N PHE A 114 -26.21 3.31 0.60
CA PHE A 114 -25.73 2.60 1.78
C PHE A 114 -24.98 3.59 2.69
N ALA A 115 -24.90 3.28 3.98
CA ALA A 115 -24.06 4.04 4.90
C ALA A 115 -22.57 3.82 4.59
N LEU A 116 -21.73 4.83 4.85
CA LEU A 116 -20.28 4.70 4.65
C LEU A 116 -19.67 3.61 5.55
N LEU A 117 -20.20 3.44 6.77
CA LEU A 117 -19.80 2.38 7.67
C LEU A 117 -20.01 0.99 7.04
N GLU A 118 -21.18 0.74 6.44
CA GLU A 118 -21.49 -0.54 5.76
C GLU A 118 -20.52 -0.80 4.59
N LEU A 119 -20.28 0.22 3.76
CA LEU A 119 -19.35 0.12 2.64
C LEU A 119 -17.91 -0.10 3.10
N GLY A 120 -17.50 0.57 4.18
CA GLY A 120 -16.16 0.44 4.75
C GLY A 120 -15.92 -0.95 5.35
N ILE A 121 -16.92 -1.50 6.06
CA ILE A 121 -16.88 -2.88 6.57
C ILE A 121 -16.78 -3.86 5.41
N ALA A 122 -17.58 -3.69 4.36
CA ALA A 122 -17.51 -4.56 3.18
C ALA A 122 -16.13 -4.48 2.47
N GLY A 123 -15.57 -3.28 2.36
CA GLY A 123 -14.23 -3.05 1.82
C GLY A 123 -13.14 -3.79 2.61
N LEU A 124 -13.15 -3.63 3.94
CA LEU A 124 -12.24 -4.34 4.84
C LEU A 124 -12.45 -5.85 4.75
N PHE A 125 -13.70 -6.32 4.77
CA PHE A 125 -14.05 -7.73 4.68
C PHE A 125 -13.41 -8.35 3.44
N PHE A 126 -13.72 -7.84 2.25
CA PHE A 126 -13.12 -8.34 1.01
C PHE A 126 -11.59 -8.24 1.01
N ASN A 127 -11.02 -7.16 1.51
CA ASN A 127 -9.57 -7.00 1.57
C ASN A 127 -8.89 -8.04 2.47
N ARG A 128 -9.52 -8.45 3.57
CA ARG A 128 -8.94 -9.40 4.51
C ARG A 128 -9.27 -10.83 4.14
N THR A 129 -10.44 -11.09 3.56
CA THR A 129 -10.92 -12.44 3.25
C THR A 129 -10.65 -12.89 1.82
N ASN A 130 -10.31 -12.01 0.87
CA ASN A 130 -10.01 -12.42 -0.50
C ASN A 130 -8.53 -12.72 -0.75
N PHE A 131 -8.28 -13.51 -1.80
CA PHE A 131 -6.92 -13.78 -2.27
C PHE A 131 -6.13 -12.49 -2.50
N SER A 132 -4.92 -12.44 -1.91
CA SER A 132 -4.00 -11.29 -1.97
C SER A 132 -4.58 -9.94 -1.52
N GLY A 133 -5.74 -9.94 -0.86
CA GLY A 133 -6.47 -8.74 -0.47
C GLY A 133 -7.09 -7.94 -1.60
N ILE A 134 -7.23 -8.57 -2.77
CA ILE A 134 -7.84 -7.96 -3.95
C ILE A 134 -9.37 -8.01 -3.79
N LEU A 135 -10.01 -6.83 -3.79
CA LEU A 135 -11.46 -6.73 -3.57
C LEU A 135 -12.28 -7.48 -4.63
N GLY A 136 -11.81 -7.54 -5.87
CA GLY A 136 -12.47 -8.26 -6.96
C GLY A 136 -12.22 -9.78 -6.97
N ALA A 137 -11.31 -10.29 -6.13
CA ALA A 137 -10.97 -11.71 -6.12
C ALA A 137 -12.00 -12.55 -5.34
N GLY A 138 -11.83 -13.88 -5.42
CA GLY A 138 -12.59 -14.85 -4.63
C GLY A 138 -12.09 -14.95 -3.19
N PRO A 139 -12.91 -15.57 -2.30
CA PRO A 139 -12.54 -15.74 -0.89
C PRO A 139 -11.38 -16.73 -0.75
N ILE A 140 -10.50 -16.47 0.21
CA ILE A 140 -9.47 -17.41 0.66
C ILE A 140 -10.17 -18.71 1.07
N GLY A 141 -9.57 -19.84 0.68
CA GLY A 141 -10.18 -21.14 0.88
C GLY A 141 -11.14 -21.58 -0.22
N GLY A 142 -11.47 -20.69 -1.15
CA GLY A 142 -12.45 -20.93 -2.20
C GLY A 142 -13.89 -20.95 -1.66
N ARG A 143 -14.89 -20.95 -2.55
CA ARG A 143 -16.30 -20.91 -2.13
C ARG A 143 -16.73 -22.10 -1.26
N ASN A 144 -16.09 -23.25 -1.46
CA ASN A 144 -16.37 -24.48 -0.70
C ASN A 144 -15.46 -24.65 0.53
N GLN A 145 -14.61 -23.67 0.85
CA GLN A 145 -13.70 -23.68 2.02
C GLN A 145 -12.86 -24.96 2.16
N SER A 146 -12.35 -25.47 1.04
CA SER A 146 -11.64 -26.77 0.98
C SER A 146 -10.11 -26.67 1.09
N SER A 147 -9.57 -25.46 1.26
CA SER A 147 -8.13 -25.24 1.46
C SER A 147 -7.72 -25.41 2.91
N LYS A 148 -6.42 -25.58 3.16
CA LYS A 148 -5.81 -25.50 4.50
C LYS A 148 -6.09 -24.16 5.20
N TYR A 149 -6.26 -23.09 4.44
CA TYR A 149 -6.54 -21.75 4.96
C TYR A 149 -7.99 -21.37 4.68
N GLY A 150 -8.77 -21.17 5.75
CA GLY A 150 -10.14 -20.68 5.69
C GLY A 150 -10.23 -19.18 5.41
N ILE A 151 -11.46 -18.71 5.19
CA ILE A 151 -11.80 -17.31 4.87
C ILE A 151 -11.33 -16.32 5.96
N ASP A 152 -11.34 -16.77 7.20
CA ASP A 152 -11.02 -16.00 8.41
C ASP A 152 -9.53 -15.92 8.74
N CYS A 153 -8.68 -16.73 8.09
CA CYS A 153 -7.27 -16.90 8.50
C CYS A 153 -6.41 -15.62 8.46
N ARG A 154 -6.92 -14.56 7.82
CA ARG A 154 -6.30 -13.23 7.75
C ARG A 154 -7.15 -12.13 8.40
N PHE A 155 -8.25 -12.47 9.06
CA PHE A 155 -9.17 -11.53 9.72
C PHE A 155 -8.97 -11.53 11.24
N ASN A 156 -7.78 -11.15 11.71
CA ASN A 156 -7.54 -10.96 13.14
C ASN A 156 -8.22 -9.65 13.59
N LYS A 157 -9.44 -9.74 14.12
CA LYS A 157 -10.26 -8.60 14.56
C LYS A 157 -9.51 -7.69 15.53
N ALA A 158 -8.95 -8.26 16.61
CA ALA A 158 -8.25 -7.49 17.64
C ALA A 158 -7.10 -6.65 17.07
N ARG A 159 -6.27 -7.25 16.21
CA ARG A 159 -5.17 -6.53 15.55
C ARG A 159 -5.67 -5.46 14.59
N ILE A 160 -6.73 -5.74 13.81
CA ILE A 160 -7.29 -4.78 12.87
C ILE A 160 -7.84 -3.57 13.63
N MET A 161 -8.58 -3.78 14.73
CA MET A 161 -9.11 -2.71 15.56
C MET A 161 -7.98 -1.87 16.19
N GLU A 162 -6.92 -2.52 16.71
CA GLU A 162 -5.73 -1.82 17.19
C GLU A 162 -5.09 -0.92 16.12
N GLN A 163 -4.97 -1.42 14.88
CA GLN A 163 -4.44 -0.66 13.75
C GLN A 163 -5.34 0.53 13.38
N ILE A 164 -6.66 0.36 13.40
CA ILE A 164 -7.62 1.45 13.14
C ILE A 164 -7.48 2.54 14.20
N GLN A 165 -7.43 2.16 15.48
CA GLN A 165 -7.25 3.11 16.58
C GLN A 165 -5.92 3.84 16.48
N SER A 166 -4.83 3.15 16.15
CA SER A 166 -3.52 3.76 15.90
C SER A 166 -3.54 4.77 14.74
N VAL A 167 -4.22 4.47 13.64
CA VAL A 167 -4.37 5.41 12.52
C VAL A 167 -5.22 6.63 12.93
N SER A 168 -6.30 6.42 13.69
CA SER A 168 -7.23 7.49 14.06
C SER A 168 -6.56 8.62 14.87
N ALA A 169 -5.47 8.32 15.58
CA ALA A 169 -4.66 9.31 16.29
C ALA A 169 -3.97 10.34 15.36
N TYR A 170 -3.93 10.08 14.05
CA TYR A 170 -3.38 10.97 13.02
C TYR A 170 -4.47 11.64 12.17
N SER A 171 -5.76 11.46 12.50
CA SER A 171 -6.88 11.92 11.68
C SER A 171 -6.85 13.43 11.39
N ASP A 172 -6.46 14.25 12.38
CA ASP A 172 -6.33 15.71 12.20
C ASP A 172 -5.24 16.13 11.19
N LEU A 173 -4.33 15.22 10.83
CA LEU A 173 -3.24 15.46 9.88
C LEU A 173 -3.57 14.94 8.47
N ILE A 174 -4.74 14.34 8.27
CA ILE A 174 -5.11 13.62 7.04
C ILE A 174 -6.37 14.24 6.42
N ASP A 175 -6.25 14.70 5.18
CA ASP A 175 -7.38 15.17 4.37
C ASP A 175 -7.75 14.13 3.31
N LEU A 176 -8.93 13.51 3.45
CA LEU A 176 -9.37 12.39 2.60
C LEU A 176 -10.40 12.84 1.54
N HIS A 177 -10.10 12.50 0.28
CA HIS A 177 -10.94 12.79 -0.87
C HIS A 177 -11.37 11.53 -1.61
N TYR A 178 -12.66 11.47 -1.96
CA TYR A 178 -13.16 10.51 -2.93
C TYR A 178 -13.08 11.12 -4.33
N GLY A 179 -12.39 10.47 -5.27
CA GLY A 179 -12.30 11.01 -6.62
C GLY A 179 -11.39 10.25 -7.57
N ASP A 180 -11.29 10.79 -8.78
CA ASP A 180 -10.25 10.42 -9.72
C ASP A 180 -8.99 11.25 -9.46
N ALA A 181 -7.84 10.57 -9.47
CA ALA A 181 -6.54 11.13 -9.13
C ALA A 181 -6.14 12.31 -10.02
N ILE A 182 -6.24 12.13 -11.35
CA ILE A 182 -5.83 13.14 -12.34
C ILE A 182 -6.75 14.36 -12.23
N ASN A 183 -8.05 14.15 -12.13
CA ASN A 183 -9.01 15.24 -11.95
C ASN A 183 -8.79 16.01 -10.64
N PHE A 184 -8.48 15.31 -9.55
CA PHE A 184 -8.14 15.95 -8.27
C PHE A 184 -6.88 16.80 -8.41
N MET A 185 -5.79 16.25 -8.94
CA MET A 185 -4.54 16.98 -9.11
C MET A 185 -4.72 18.18 -10.04
N ARG A 186 -5.42 18.02 -11.17
CA ARG A 186 -5.71 19.10 -12.13
C ARG A 186 -6.50 20.24 -11.48
N LYS A 187 -7.52 19.93 -10.67
CA LYS A 187 -8.31 20.93 -9.95
C LYS A 187 -7.50 21.68 -8.89
N ASN A 188 -6.52 21.01 -8.28
CA ASN A 188 -5.73 21.55 -7.18
C ASN A 188 -4.31 21.96 -7.58
N ALA A 189 -3.97 21.97 -8.89
CA ALA A 189 -2.61 22.16 -9.38
C ALA A 189 -1.95 23.45 -8.85
N GLN A 190 -2.71 24.54 -8.77
CA GLN A 190 -2.23 25.80 -8.21
C GLN A 190 -1.85 25.67 -6.73
N ALA A 191 -2.74 25.08 -5.92
CA ALA A 191 -2.51 24.90 -4.49
C ALA A 191 -1.33 23.95 -4.21
N ILE A 192 -1.22 22.88 -5.02
CA ILE A 192 -0.08 21.96 -4.97
C ILE A 192 1.22 22.70 -5.34
N SER A 193 1.20 23.53 -6.38
CA SER A 193 2.40 24.24 -6.87
C SER A 193 2.92 25.32 -5.93
N THR A 194 2.04 26.02 -5.20
CA THR A 194 2.44 27.13 -4.33
C THR A 194 2.75 26.73 -2.91
N GLY A 195 2.43 25.50 -2.51
CA GLY A 195 2.68 25.01 -1.15
C GLY A 195 4.00 24.26 -1.02
N PHE A 196 4.36 23.95 0.22
CA PHE A 196 5.48 23.06 0.54
C PHE A 196 4.99 21.62 0.48
N ASN A 197 4.89 21.10 -0.75
CA ASN A 197 4.19 19.85 -1.05
C ASN A 197 5.10 18.86 -1.78
N PHE A 198 4.83 17.57 -1.60
CA PHE A 198 5.40 16.48 -2.40
C PHE A 198 4.29 15.54 -2.86
N VAL A 199 4.33 15.10 -4.11
CA VAL A 199 3.29 14.23 -4.69
C VAL A 199 3.86 12.85 -5.03
N TYR A 200 3.39 11.82 -4.33
CA TYR A 200 3.75 10.43 -4.60
C TYR A 200 2.62 9.71 -5.33
N ILE A 201 2.89 9.27 -6.55
CA ILE A 201 1.91 8.74 -7.49
C ILE A 201 2.16 7.23 -7.67
N ASP A 202 1.22 6.40 -7.23
CA ASP A 202 1.27 4.93 -7.44
C ASP A 202 0.02 4.44 -8.18
N PRO A 203 -0.06 4.71 -9.50
CA PRO A 203 -1.23 4.38 -10.30
C PRO A 203 -1.36 2.86 -10.50
N PRO A 204 -2.53 2.37 -10.96
CA PRO A 204 -2.66 1.00 -11.39
C PRO A 204 -1.56 0.59 -12.38
N TYR A 205 -0.84 -0.50 -12.11
CA TYR A 205 0.26 -0.98 -12.95
C TYR A 205 -0.18 -1.32 -14.37
N TYR A 206 0.71 -1.13 -15.34
CA TYR A 206 0.42 -1.37 -16.75
C TYR A 206 0.13 -2.85 -17.02
N SER A 207 1.00 -3.74 -16.55
CA SER A 207 0.89 -5.19 -16.82
C SER A 207 -0.06 -5.92 -15.88
N GLN A 208 -0.07 -5.53 -14.59
CA GLN A 208 -0.81 -6.24 -13.55
C GLN A 208 -2.09 -5.54 -13.11
N GLY A 209 -2.37 -4.33 -13.62
CA GLY A 209 -3.44 -3.47 -13.12
C GLY A 209 -4.80 -4.15 -13.12
N LYS A 210 -5.17 -4.78 -14.26
CA LYS A 210 -6.46 -5.50 -14.43
C LYS A 210 -6.69 -6.63 -13.42
N LYS A 211 -5.62 -7.19 -12.84
CA LYS A 211 -5.72 -8.27 -11.86
C LYS A 211 -5.78 -7.74 -10.42
N LEU A 212 -5.14 -6.60 -10.16
CA LEU A 212 -4.93 -6.08 -8.80
C LEU A 212 -5.99 -5.06 -8.39
N TYR A 213 -6.50 -4.26 -9.33
CA TYR A 213 -7.37 -3.12 -9.04
C TYR A 213 -8.73 -3.28 -9.70
N ARG A 214 -9.80 -2.90 -8.99
CA ARG A 214 -11.16 -2.79 -9.55
C ARG A 214 -11.26 -1.64 -10.55
N TYR A 215 -10.51 -0.58 -10.30
CA TYR A 215 -10.38 0.59 -11.16
C TYR A 215 -8.96 0.57 -11.71
N PHE A 216 -8.80 0.04 -12.92
CA PHE A 216 -7.51 -0.08 -13.59
C PHE A 216 -7.41 0.91 -14.76
N TYR A 217 -6.18 1.16 -15.20
CA TYR A 217 -5.90 2.00 -16.35
C TYR A 217 -5.82 1.16 -17.63
N GLU A 218 -6.35 1.72 -18.70
CA GLU A 218 -6.01 1.35 -20.09
C GLU A 218 -4.88 2.28 -20.58
N ASP A 219 -4.22 1.99 -21.72
CA ASP A 219 -3.05 2.75 -22.21
C ASP A 219 -3.33 4.26 -22.26
N GLU A 220 -4.52 4.67 -22.68
CA GLU A 220 -4.90 6.08 -22.80
C GLU A 220 -4.88 6.80 -21.44
N HIS A 221 -5.21 6.11 -20.36
CA HIS A 221 -5.16 6.67 -19.01
C HIS A 221 -3.70 6.78 -18.50
N HIS A 222 -2.82 5.85 -18.90
CA HIS A 222 -1.39 5.95 -18.63
C HIS A 222 -0.76 7.13 -19.38
N VAL A 223 -1.15 7.32 -20.65
CA VAL A 223 -0.76 8.47 -21.47
C VAL A 223 -1.28 9.77 -20.86
N GLU A 224 -2.53 9.82 -20.42
CA GLU A 224 -3.10 11.01 -19.77
C GLU A 224 -2.31 11.39 -18.51
N LEU A 225 -2.00 10.41 -17.65
CA LEU A 225 -1.21 10.65 -16.46
C LEU A 225 0.20 11.17 -16.82
N ALA A 226 0.91 10.51 -17.73
CA ALA A 226 2.26 10.91 -18.11
C ALA A 226 2.30 12.35 -18.67
N ASN A 227 1.37 12.68 -19.56
CA ASN A 227 1.26 14.03 -20.12
C ASN A 227 0.93 15.06 -19.04
N PHE A 228 -0.02 14.77 -18.16
CA PHE A 228 -0.42 15.68 -17.10
C PHE A 228 0.75 15.99 -16.15
N ILE A 229 1.46 14.96 -15.66
CA ILE A 229 2.50 15.16 -14.65
C ILE A 229 3.76 15.80 -15.24
N ALA A 230 4.02 15.62 -16.55
CA ALA A 230 5.18 16.18 -17.23
C ALA A 230 5.16 17.71 -17.25
N GLU A 231 3.98 18.31 -17.19
CA GLU A 231 3.78 19.76 -17.15
C GLU A 231 3.91 20.35 -15.74
N GLN A 232 4.05 19.52 -14.70
CA GLN A 232 3.99 19.97 -13.31
C GLN A 232 5.36 20.38 -12.77
N GLY A 233 5.41 21.58 -12.16
CA GLY A 233 6.62 22.15 -11.57
C GLY A 233 6.87 21.78 -10.11
N TYR A 234 5.87 21.24 -9.40
CA TYR A 234 6.03 20.76 -8.03
C TYR A 234 6.79 19.41 -7.99
N PRO A 235 7.48 19.07 -6.90
CA PRO A 235 8.21 17.82 -6.81
C PRO A 235 7.25 16.62 -6.77
N TRP A 236 7.47 15.65 -7.65
CA TRP A 236 6.66 14.43 -7.71
C TRP A 236 7.53 13.20 -7.94
N LEU A 237 7.03 12.05 -7.49
CA LEU A 237 7.64 10.75 -7.70
C LEU A 237 6.56 9.74 -8.09
N VAL A 238 6.77 9.00 -9.16
CA VAL A 238 5.87 7.95 -9.63
C VAL A 238 6.53 6.58 -9.44
N SER A 239 5.80 5.59 -8.93
CA SER A 239 6.17 4.17 -8.97
C SER A 239 5.36 3.41 -10.01
N TYR A 240 6.04 2.58 -10.80
CA TYR A 240 5.43 1.75 -11.86
C TYR A 240 6.08 0.38 -11.98
N ASP A 241 5.39 -0.56 -12.66
CA ASP A 241 6.03 -1.79 -13.13
C ASP A 241 7.06 -1.50 -14.22
N ASP A 242 8.16 -2.27 -14.24
CA ASP A 242 9.15 -2.19 -15.31
C ASP A 242 8.58 -2.69 -16.64
N HIS A 243 8.01 -1.76 -17.41
CA HIS A 243 7.37 -2.02 -18.69
C HIS A 243 7.90 -1.08 -19.79
N PRO A 244 8.20 -1.58 -21.01
CA PRO A 244 8.72 -0.75 -22.11
C PRO A 244 7.85 0.45 -22.45
N ARG A 245 6.51 0.30 -22.43
CA ARG A 245 5.58 1.40 -22.66
C ARG A 245 5.71 2.51 -21.61
N ILE A 246 5.90 2.17 -20.34
CA ILE A 246 6.11 3.16 -19.29
C ILE A 246 7.43 3.90 -19.50
N LYS A 247 8.51 3.18 -19.84
CA LYS A 247 9.80 3.81 -20.19
C LYS A 247 9.69 4.77 -21.38
N GLU A 248 8.86 4.44 -22.37
CA GLU A 248 8.58 5.31 -23.52
C GLU A 248 7.83 6.58 -23.09
N LEU A 249 6.75 6.44 -22.30
CA LEU A 249 5.92 7.57 -21.86
C LEU A 249 6.71 8.58 -21.02
N TYR A 250 7.65 8.11 -20.23
CA TYR A 250 8.46 8.93 -19.31
C TYR A 250 9.90 9.13 -19.79
N ALA A 251 10.19 8.94 -21.09
CA ALA A 251 11.56 8.96 -21.61
C ALA A 251 12.33 10.28 -21.38
N GLN A 252 11.63 11.38 -21.11
CA GLN A 252 12.21 12.69 -20.81
C GLN A 252 12.42 12.94 -19.31
N ASN A 253 12.00 12.01 -18.46
CA ASN A 253 12.09 12.12 -17.01
C ASN A 253 13.29 11.32 -16.48
N LYS A 254 13.62 11.57 -15.21
CA LYS A 254 14.60 10.73 -14.51
C LYS A 254 13.93 9.40 -14.18
N ILE A 255 14.55 8.30 -14.56
CA ILE A 255 14.05 6.94 -14.33
C ILE A 255 15.11 6.15 -13.57
N GLN A 256 14.74 5.60 -12.42
CA GLN A 256 15.59 4.77 -11.58
C GLN A 256 14.89 3.42 -11.33
N PRO A 257 15.45 2.29 -11.80
CA PRO A 257 14.99 0.98 -11.39
C PRO A 257 15.31 0.74 -9.91
N ILE A 258 14.33 0.21 -9.18
CA ILE A 258 14.51 -0.28 -7.80
C ILE A 258 14.11 -1.76 -7.73
N TYR A 259 14.77 -2.48 -6.82
CA TYR A 259 14.49 -3.88 -6.56
C TYR A 259 13.80 -4.01 -5.22
N LEU A 260 12.54 -4.45 -5.23
CA LEU A 260 11.77 -4.68 -4.02
C LEU A 260 11.65 -6.19 -3.77
N ASP A 261 12.31 -6.65 -2.70
CA ASP A 261 12.23 -8.04 -2.26
C ASP A 261 10.94 -8.27 -1.47
N TYR A 262 9.86 -8.58 -2.18
CA TYR A 262 8.57 -8.93 -1.60
C TYR A 262 8.59 -10.35 -0.97
N ASN A 263 9.32 -10.54 0.14
CA ASN A 263 9.32 -11.70 1.07
C ASN A 263 9.50 -13.15 0.49
N VAL A 264 10.75 -13.66 0.62
CA VAL A 264 11.27 -14.98 1.09
C VAL A 264 10.70 -16.34 0.63
N LYS A 265 9.54 -16.51 -0.02
CA LYS A 265 9.09 -17.85 -0.48
C LYS A 265 9.10 -18.09 -1.99
N SER A 266 9.31 -17.05 -2.78
CA SER A 266 9.58 -17.18 -4.22
C SER A 266 10.49 -16.06 -4.64
N SER A 267 11.64 -16.39 -5.23
CA SER A 267 12.71 -15.49 -5.70
C SER A 267 12.32 -14.61 -6.91
N ARG A 268 11.08 -14.12 -6.98
CA ARG A 268 10.69 -13.14 -8.00
C ARG A 268 11.03 -11.75 -7.48
N ARG A 269 12.24 -11.29 -7.81
CA ARG A 269 12.58 -9.86 -7.79
C ARG A 269 11.59 -9.13 -8.68
N ALA A 270 10.75 -8.28 -8.11
CA ALA A 270 9.97 -7.34 -8.89
C ALA A 270 10.87 -6.12 -9.12
N THR A 271 11.13 -5.81 -10.38
CA THR A 271 11.75 -4.53 -10.76
C THR A 271 10.63 -3.51 -10.86
N GLU A 272 10.69 -2.48 -10.02
CA GLU A 272 9.84 -1.30 -10.13
C GLU A 272 10.64 -0.13 -10.69
N LEU A 273 9.97 0.76 -11.42
CA LEU A 273 10.54 2.00 -11.91
C LEU A 273 10.09 3.13 -11.00
N LEU A 274 11.06 3.88 -10.48
CA LEU A 274 10.83 5.19 -9.92
C LEU A 274 11.07 6.25 -11.00
N ILE A 275 10.16 7.19 -11.12
CA ILE A 275 10.17 8.22 -12.16
C ILE A 275 9.92 9.57 -11.50
N SER A 276 10.70 10.60 -11.84
CA SER A 276 10.60 11.91 -11.17
C SER A 276 11.03 13.09 -12.03
N ASN A 277 10.56 14.30 -11.69
CA ASN A 277 11.12 15.57 -12.14
C ASN A 277 12.27 16.07 -11.25
N ILE A 278 12.46 15.50 -10.05
CA ILE A 278 13.60 15.79 -9.16
C ILE A 278 14.61 14.64 -9.19
N GLU A 279 15.83 14.87 -8.70
CA GLU A 279 16.85 13.82 -8.63
C GLU A 279 16.36 12.63 -7.79
N ILE A 280 16.62 11.41 -8.27
CA ILE A 280 16.26 10.19 -7.57
C ILE A 280 17.56 9.65 -6.94
N PRO A 281 17.76 9.77 -5.61
CA PRO A 281 18.99 9.30 -4.95
C PRO A 281 19.25 7.81 -5.21
N PRO A 282 20.51 7.36 -5.32
CA PRO A 282 20.78 5.93 -5.48
C PRO A 282 20.24 5.15 -4.27
N PRO A 283 19.54 4.01 -4.48
CA PRO A 283 19.03 3.22 -3.37
C PRO A 283 20.18 2.66 -2.52
N VAL A 284 20.13 2.90 -1.22
CA VAL A 284 21.08 2.33 -0.25
C VAL A 284 20.55 0.98 0.21
N TYR A 285 20.96 -0.10 -0.47
CA TYR A 285 20.65 -1.46 0.00
C TYR A 285 21.56 -1.81 1.19
N GLN A 286 21.00 -1.86 2.40
CA GLN A 286 21.70 -2.43 3.53
C GLN A 286 21.86 -3.94 3.29
N ILE A 287 23.09 -4.38 3.01
CA ILE A 287 23.44 -5.80 3.00
C ILE A 287 23.29 -6.29 4.45
N PRO A 288 22.45 -7.30 4.74
CA PRO A 288 22.46 -7.90 6.06
C PRO A 288 23.86 -8.43 6.32
N VAL A 289 24.54 -7.87 7.32
CA VAL A 289 25.83 -8.39 7.77
C VAL A 289 25.57 -9.83 8.18
N ALA A 290 26.21 -10.77 7.50
CA ALA A 290 26.21 -12.16 7.94
C ALA A 290 26.78 -12.15 9.36
N ASN A 291 25.97 -12.50 10.34
CA ASN A 291 26.50 -12.80 11.65
C ASN A 291 27.40 -14.02 11.46
N ASP A 292 28.71 -13.78 11.51
CA ASP A 292 29.72 -14.82 11.63
C ASP A 292 29.34 -15.66 12.85
N ILE A 293 28.80 -16.86 12.58
CA ILE A 293 28.76 -17.92 13.58
C ILE A 293 30.22 -18.31 13.77
N VAL A 294 30.84 -17.66 14.76
CA VAL A 294 32.06 -18.16 15.39
C VAL A 294 31.62 -19.40 16.16
N ASP A 295 31.72 -20.56 15.52
CA ASP A 295 31.64 -21.84 16.21
C ASP A 295 33.01 -22.04 16.89
N ASP A 296 33.05 -21.67 18.16
CA ASP A 296 34.21 -21.75 19.03
C ASP A 296 34.47 -23.23 19.33
N GLY A 297 35.51 -23.78 18.73
CA GLY A 297 35.91 -25.16 18.93
C GLY A 297 36.25 -25.44 20.39
N THR A 298 35.58 -26.44 20.98
CA THR A 298 36.15 -27.23 22.07
C THR A 298 35.86 -28.72 21.84
N ASP A 299 36.97 -29.44 21.66
CA ASP A 299 37.13 -30.89 21.65
C ASP A 299 36.63 -31.55 22.96
N ILE A 300 36.24 -32.83 22.89
CA ILE A 300 36.77 -33.96 23.70
C ILE A 300 36.10 -35.28 23.26
N SER A 301 36.92 -36.12 22.64
CA SER A 301 36.98 -37.59 22.59
C SER A 301 35.82 -38.48 23.11
N SER A 302 35.47 -39.53 22.35
CA SER A 302 35.89 -40.92 22.68
C SER A 302 35.36 -42.00 21.71
N ALA A 303 36.21 -43.03 21.54
CA ALA A 303 36.00 -44.39 20.99
C ALA A 303 35.76 -44.54 19.46
N SER A 304 36.75 -44.83 18.61
CA SER A 304 37.69 -45.97 18.49
C SER A 304 37.13 -47.27 17.87
N ASN A 305 37.59 -47.50 16.63
CA ASN A 305 38.14 -48.73 16.05
C ASN A 305 37.29 -49.76 15.28
N ILE A 306 38.03 -50.36 14.33
CA ILE A 306 37.95 -51.68 13.67
C ILE A 306 37.40 -51.59 12.23
N ALA A 307 38.21 -51.41 11.18
CA ALA A 307 39.27 -52.24 10.57
C ALA A 307 38.77 -52.99 9.32
N VAL A 308 39.47 -52.75 8.20
CA VAL A 308 39.45 -53.55 6.95
C VAL A 308 40.68 -54.46 6.99
N PRO A 309 40.62 -55.70 6.50
CA PRO A 309 41.47 -56.02 5.34
C PRO A 309 40.86 -57.05 4.38
N GLY A 310 41.18 -56.93 3.08
CA GLY A 310 40.92 -57.94 2.04
C GLY A 310 40.57 -57.34 0.69
#